data_AF-A0A7W9CMV6-F1
#
_entry.id   AF-A0A7W9CMV6-F1
#
_cell.length_a   1.000
_cell.length_b   1.000
_cell.length_c   1.000
_cell.angle_alpha   90.00
_cell.angle_beta   90.00
_cell.angle_gamma   90.00
#
_symmetry.space_group_name_H-M   'P 1'
#
loop_
_entity.id
_entity.type
_entity.pdbx_description
1 polymer ?
#
loop_
_entity_poly.entity_id
_entity_poly.type
_entity_poly.pdbx_seq_one_letter_code
_entity_poly.pdbx_strand_id
1 'polypeptide(L)' 'MDITTATADAVTKAMVDAGESLSSLSEKAGLAYTTLQNKTKGTRPFTVKELGSIADALGVSVFDLIAVPAKDAA' A
#
# COMPACT_ATOMS: atom_id res chain seq x y z
N MET A 1 12.07 7.47 -9.20
CA MET A 1 10.90 7.31 -8.32
C MET A 1 11.40 6.73 -7.00
N ASP A 2 11.09 7.35 -5.86
CA ASP A 2 11.52 6.81 -4.57
C ASP A 2 10.65 5.61 -4.16
N ILE A 3 11.18 4.78 -3.26
CA ILE A 3 10.50 3.54 -2.83
C ILE A 3 9.18 3.81 -2.09
N THR A 4 9.08 4.96 -1.41
CA THR A 4 7.87 5.36 -0.67
C THR A 4 6.71 5.61 -1.63
N THR A 5 6.94 6.40 -2.67
CA THR A 5 5.97 6.73 -3.70
C THR A 5 5.62 5.49 -4.51
N ALA A 6 6.61 4.66 -4.85
CA ALA A 6 6.36 3.42 -5.60
C ALA A 6 5.52 2.40 -4.79
N THR A 7 5.76 2.28 -3.49
CA THR A 7 4.94 1.45 -2.58
C THR A 7 3.53 2.03 -2.46
N ALA A 8 3.40 3.36 -2.36
CA ALA A 8 2.10 4.03 -2.31
C ALA A 8 1.26 3.78 -3.57
N ASP A 9 1.91 3.79 -4.74
CA ASP A 9 1.26 3.49 -6.02
C ASP A 9 0.85 2.01 -6.12
N ALA A 10 1.69 1.08 -5.65
CA ALA A 10 1.35 -0.34 -5.59
C ALA A 10 0.13 -0.60 -4.70
N VAL A 11 0.08 0.01 -3.51
CA VAL A 11 -1.08 -0.06 -2.61
C VAL A 11 -2.33 0.55 -3.25
N THR A 12 -2.20 1.71 -3.89
CA THR A 12 -3.32 2.39 -4.55
C THR A 12 -3.86 1.55 -5.70
N LYS A 13 -2.97 0.94 -6.49
CA LYS A 13 -3.35 0.03 -7.57
C LYS A 13 -4.08 -1.21 -7.06
N ALA A 14 -3.53 -1.89 -6.04
CA ALA A 14 -4.16 -3.07 -5.46
C ALA A 14 -5.55 -2.76 -4.87
N MET A 15 -5.70 -1.60 -4.23
CA MET A 15 -6.98 -1.12 -3.72
C MET A 15 -8.01 -0.94 -4.86
N VAL A 16 -7.61 -0.28 -5.96
CA VAL A 16 -8.48 -0.07 -7.13
C VAL A 16 -8.83 -1.39 -7.81
N ASP A 17 -7.86 -2.28 -7.99
CA ASP A 17 -8.06 -3.61 -8.62
C ASP A 17 -9.01 -4.48 -7.78
N ALA A 18 -8.99 -4.33 -6.46
CA ALA A 18 -9.94 -4.99 -5.53
C ALA A 18 -11.32 -4.31 -5.46
N GLY A 19 -11.52 -3.17 -6.13
CA GLY A 19 -12.77 -2.39 -6.05
C GLY A 19 -13.01 -1.72 -4.69
N GLU A 20 -11.96 -1.56 -3.89
CA GLU A 20 -12.06 -0.95 -2.56
C GLU A 20 -11.97 0.57 -2.62
N SER A 21 -12.68 1.23 -1.72
CA SER A 21 -12.48 2.64 -1.44
C SER A 21 -11.39 2.82 -0.36
N LEU A 22 -10.82 4.01 -0.28
CA LEU A 22 -9.88 4.33 0.79
C LEU A 22 -10.54 4.22 2.19
N SER A 23 -11.84 4.51 2.30
CA SER A 23 -12.59 4.37 3.55
C SER A 23 -12.76 2.90 3.93
N SER A 24 -13.26 2.08 3.03
CA SER A 24 -13.49 0.66 3.27
C SER A 24 -12.17 -0.09 3.54
N LEU A 25 -11.10 0.22 2.82
CA LEU A 25 -9.78 -0.32 3.10
C LEU A 25 -9.26 0.12 4.48
N SER A 26 -9.46 1.38 4.88
CA SER A 26 -9.03 1.86 6.20
C SER A 26 -9.69 1.09 7.34
N GLU A 27 -10.99 0.81 7.21
CA GLU A 27 -11.76 0.02 8.18
C GLU A 27 -11.28 -1.43 8.22
N LYS A 28 -11.15 -2.08 7.06
CA LYS A 28 -10.73 -3.48 6.95
C LYS A 28 -9.29 -3.72 7.43
N ALA A 29 -8.38 -2.81 7.09
CA ALA A 29 -6.97 -2.91 7.48
C ALA A 29 -6.71 -2.42 8.92
N GLY A 30 -7.71 -1.87 9.61
CA GLY A 30 -7.56 -1.31 10.95
C GLY A 30 -6.65 -0.07 10.99
N LEU A 31 -6.64 0.72 9.92
CA LEU A 31 -5.83 1.93 9.77
C LEU A 31 -6.71 3.17 9.86
N ALA A 32 -6.22 4.22 10.52
CA ALA A 32 -6.92 5.49 10.49
C ALA A 32 -6.96 6.04 9.04
N TYR A 33 -8.15 6.46 8.58
CA TYR A 33 -8.35 6.97 7.22
C TYR A 33 -7.33 8.03 6.81
N THR A 34 -7.08 9.01 7.68
CA THR A 34 -6.12 10.11 7.42
C THR A 34 -4.67 9.60 7.34
N THR A 35 -4.32 8.58 8.12
CA THR A 35 -3.03 7.91 8.04
C THR A 35 -2.86 7.20 6.71
N LEU A 36 -3.87 6.40 6.30
CA LEU A 36 -3.85 5.71 5.02
C LEU A 36 -3.78 6.71 3.85
N GLN A 37 -4.60 7.76 3.87
CA GLN A 37 -4.61 8.81 2.86
C GLN A 37 -3.26 9.52 2.71
N ASN A 38 -2.59 9.84 3.80
CA ASN A 38 -1.29 10.51 3.74
C ASN A 38 -0.21 9.58 3.18
N LYS A 39 -0.26 8.28 3.53
CA LYS A 39 0.70 7.28 3.05
C LYS A 39 0.49 6.93 1.58
N THR A 40 -0.76 6.83 1.11
CA THR A 40 -1.06 6.63 -0.32
C THR A 40 -0.68 7.82 -1.20
N LYS A 41 -0.50 9.01 -0.62
CA LYS A 41 0.10 10.18 -1.30
C LYS A 41 1.64 10.15 -1.34
N GLY A 42 2.28 9.11 -0.81
CA GLY A 42 3.74 9.02 -0.73
C GLY A 42 4.39 9.95 0.30
N THR A 43 3.61 10.62 1.17
CA THR A 43 4.18 11.56 2.15
C THR A 43 4.94 10.88 3.29
N ARG A 44 4.60 9.60 3.56
CA ARG A 44 5.23 8.77 4.59
C ARG A 44 5.28 7.32 4.13
N PRO A 45 6.34 6.56 4.48
CA PRO A 45 6.43 5.15 4.15
C PRO A 45 5.40 4.32 4.92
N PHE A 46 4.98 3.21 4.32
CA PHE A 46 4.28 2.14 5.02
C PHE A 46 5.29 1.30 5.80
N THR A 47 4.88 0.85 6.98
CA THR A 47 5.58 -0.19 7.72
C THR A 47 5.17 -1.56 7.18
N VAL A 48 6.02 -2.57 7.40
CA VAL A 48 5.70 -3.96 7.02
C VAL A 48 4.40 -4.45 7.66
N LYS A 49 4.12 -4.04 8.91
CA LYS A 49 2.88 -4.38 9.61
C LYS A 49 1.66 -3.81 8.90
N GLU A 50 1.70 -2.54 8.52
CA GLU A 50 0.59 -1.89 7.80
C GLU A 50 0.38 -2.53 6.43
N LEU A 51 1.47 -2.85 5.70
CA LEU A 51 1.38 -3.58 4.44
C LEU A 51 0.75 -4.97 4.61
N GLY A 52 1.10 -5.69 5.68
CA GLY A 52 0.48 -6.97 6.01
C GLY A 52 -1.03 -6.83 6.22
N SER A 53 -1.47 -5.87 7.03
CA SER A 53 -2.89 -5.64 7.27
C SER A 53 -3.66 -5.22 6.01
N ILE A 54 -3.03 -4.44 5.12
CA ILE A 54 -3.60 -4.08 3.82
C ILE A 54 -3.69 -5.30 2.91
N ALA A 55 -2.63 -6.12 2.85
CA ALA A 55 -2.59 -7.33 2.04
C ALA A 55 -3.68 -8.32 2.46
N ASP A 56 -3.83 -8.54 3.77
CA ASP A 56 -4.89 -9.38 4.35
C ASP A 56 -6.29 -8.83 4.01
N ALA A 57 -6.50 -7.51 4.10
CA ALA A 57 -7.76 -6.86 3.78
C ALA A 57 -8.14 -6.94 2.30
N LEU A 58 -7.14 -6.96 1.41
CA LEU A 58 -7.31 -7.04 -0.04
C LEU A 58 -7.25 -8.48 -0.58
N GLY A 59 -6.86 -9.46 0.24
CA GLY A 59 -6.68 -10.84 -0.18
C GLY A 59 -5.50 -11.05 -1.15
N VAL A 60 -4.45 -10.23 -1.04
CA VAL A 60 -3.25 -10.27 -1.89
C VAL A 60 -2.01 -10.63 -1.08
N SER A 61 -0.88 -10.88 -1.74
CA SER A 61 0.39 -11.07 -1.06
C SER A 61 0.99 -9.73 -0.65
N VAL A 62 1.66 -9.65 0.50
CA VAL A 62 2.40 -8.44 0.89
C VAL A 62 3.49 -8.07 -0.12
N PHE A 63 4.01 -9.05 -0.88
CA PHE A 63 4.98 -8.83 -1.95
C PHE A 63 4.39 -8.08 -3.14
N ASP A 64 3.07 -8.15 -3.35
CA ASP A 64 2.38 -7.43 -4.42
C ASP A 64 2.26 -5.92 -4.09
N LEU A 65 2.43 -5.55 -2.81
CA LEU A 65 2.33 -4.18 -2.32
C LEU A 65 3.69 -3.48 -2.19
N ILE A 66 4.80 -4.22 -2.33
CA ILE A 66 6.14 -3.67 -2.19
C ILE A 66 6.69 -3.37 -3.58
N ALA A 67 7.02 -2.10 -3.81
CA ALA A 67 7.84 -1.75 -4.96
C ALA A 67 9.29 -2.21 -4.70
N VAL A 68 9.72 -3.25 -5.40
CA VAL A 68 11.13 -3.61 -5.45
C VAL A 68 11.79 -2.64 -6.42
N PRO A 69 12.69 -1.73 -5.98
CA PRO A 69 13.47 -0.95 -6.93
C PRO A 69 14.22 -1.97 -7.79
N ALA A 70 14.04 -1.90 -9.11
CA ALA A 70 14.79 -2.73 -10.03
C ALA A 70 16.27 -2.55 -9.66
N LYS A 71 16.87 -3.59 -9.08
CA LYS A 71 18.29 -3.63 -8.88
C LYS A 71 18.85 -3.51 -10.29
N ASP A 72 19.56 -2.41 -10.58
CA ASP A 72 20.28 -2.26 -11.84
C ASP A 72 20.94 -3.60 -12.12
N ALA A 73 20.54 -4.20 -13.26
CA ALA A 73 21.13 -5.42 -13.75
C ALA A 73 22.63 -5.12 -13.92
N ALA A 74 23.42 -5.62 -12.98
CA ALA A 74 24.87 -5.61 -13.04
C ALA A 74 25.35 -6.58 -14.12
#